data_AF-B7PRS0-F1
#
_entry.id   AF-B7PRS0-F1
#
_cell.length_a   1.000
_cell.length_b   1.000
_cell.length_c   1.000
_cell.angle_alpha   90.00
_cell.angle_beta   90.00
_cell.angle_gamma   90.00
#
_symmetry.space_group_name_H-M   'P 1'
#
loop_
_entity.id
_entity.type
_entity.pdbx_description
1 polymer ?
#
loop_
_entity_poly.entity_id
_entity_poly.type
_entity_poly.pdbx_seq_one_letter_code
_entity_poly.pdbx_strand_id
1 'polypeptide(L)'
;MRSVPFHERRLLEKHQDVILAGKEDAQVYIPMCGTAHELKWFYAKGHRVVGVEFVESVALKFFNDNGLPVEESVCPVLKCKIFQTPDKRIRIFVCSVLDFNG
;
A
#
# COMPACT_ATOMS: atom_id res chain seq x y z
N MET A 1 -13.35 0.96 -19.68
CA MET A 1 -13.73 0.73 -18.26
C MET A 1 -13.00 1.77 -17.42
N ARG A 2 -13.69 2.83 -16.96
CA ARG A 2 -13.08 3.87 -16.12
C ARG A 2 -13.05 3.32 -14.69
N SER A 3 -11.86 3.16 -14.12
CA SER A 3 -11.70 2.90 -12.70
C SER A 3 -12.29 4.09 -11.94
N VAL A 4 -13.22 3.82 -11.02
CA VAL A 4 -13.66 4.80 -10.04
C VAL A 4 -12.52 4.94 -9.05
N PRO A 5 -11.84 6.10 -8.91
CA PRO A 5 -10.80 6.23 -7.90
C PRO A 5 -11.51 6.24 -6.55
N PHE A 6 -11.37 5.16 -5.79
CA PHE A 6 -11.71 5.18 -4.38
C PHE A 6 -10.68 6.11 -3.70
N HIS A 7 -11.19 7.11 -2.98
CA HIS A 7 -10.50 8.18 -2.23
C HIS A 7 -10.01 9.40 -3.03
N GLU A 8 -10.60 10.56 -2.74
CA GLU A 8 -10.21 11.86 -3.30
C GLU A 8 -8.80 12.26 -2.83
N ARG A 9 -7.82 12.28 -3.74
CA ARG A 9 -6.47 12.88 -3.50
C ARG A 9 -6.53 14.22 -2.76
N ARG A 10 -7.58 15.01 -3.03
CA ARG A 10 -7.86 16.30 -2.42
C ARG A 10 -7.97 16.24 -0.89
N LEU A 11 -8.51 15.16 -0.32
CA LEU A 11 -8.69 15.04 1.13
C LEU A 11 -7.36 14.72 1.84
N LEU A 12 -6.51 13.88 1.24
CA LEU A 12 -5.16 13.61 1.77
C LEU A 12 -4.34 14.89 1.84
N GLU A 13 -4.33 15.66 0.76
CA GLU A 13 -3.59 16.92 0.70
C GLU A 13 -4.17 17.95 1.65
N LYS A 14 -5.50 18.08 1.70
CA LYS A 14 -6.19 19.03 2.58
C LYS A 14 -5.96 18.75 4.07
N HIS A 15 -5.86 17.48 4.46
CA HIS A 15 -5.74 17.06 5.86
C HIS A 15 -4.34 16.52 6.21
N GLN A 16 -3.34 16.82 5.38
CA GLN A 16 -1.99 16.28 5.52
C GLN A 16 -1.40 16.53 6.91
N ASP A 17 -1.53 17.74 7.46
CA ASP A 17 -0.95 18.09 8.77
C ASP A 17 -1.50 17.21 9.90
N VAL A 18 -2.79 16.87 9.81
CA VAL A 18 -3.47 15.99 10.78
C VAL A 18 -3.09 14.53 10.55
N ILE A 19 -3.06 14.09 9.29
CA ILE A 19 -2.75 12.70 8.92
C ILE A 19 -1.30 12.35 9.30
N LEU A 20 -0.36 13.25 9.02
CA LEU A 20 1.05 13.03 9.29
C LEU A 20 1.42 13.35 10.74
N ALA A 21 0.76 14.34 11.35
CA ALA A 21 0.96 14.75 12.74
C ALA A 21 2.46 14.94 13.11
N GLY A 22 3.25 15.49 12.18
CA GLY A 22 4.70 15.71 12.35
C GLY A 22 5.56 14.45 12.36
N LYS A 23 5.01 13.26 12.08
CA LYS A 23 5.80 12.01 12.00
C LYS A 23 6.60 12.00 10.71
N GLU A 24 7.85 11.55 10.78
CA GLU A 24 8.76 11.48 9.61
C GLU A 24 8.87 10.06 9.02
N ASP A 25 8.65 9.01 9.83
CA ASP A 25 8.84 7.61 9.43
C ASP A 25 7.75 6.70 10.02
N ALA A 26 6.50 7.12 9.87
CA ALA A 26 5.33 6.37 10.32
C ALA A 26 5.17 5.05 9.53
N GLN A 27 4.53 4.06 10.17
CA GLN A 27 4.01 2.89 9.48
C GLN A 27 2.50 3.04 9.29
N VAL A 28 2.06 2.95 8.03
CA VAL A 28 0.66 3.15 7.63
C VAL A 28 0.11 1.82 7.11
N TYR A 29 -1.10 1.48 7.53
CA TYR A 29 -1.82 0.30 7.07
C TYR A 29 -2.98 0.72 6.17
N ILE A 30 -3.09 0.11 4.98
CA ILE A 30 -4.17 0.37 4.02
C ILE A 30 -4.85 -0.97 3.67
N PRO A 31 -6.02 -1.27 4.26
CA PRO A 31 -6.76 -2.49 3.94
C PRO A 31 -7.41 -2.39 2.57
N MET A 32 -7.53 -3.52 1.87
CA MET A 32 -8.13 -3.61 0.52
C MET A 32 -7.58 -2.52 -0.41
N CYS A 33 -6.25 -2.42 -0.49
CA CYS A 33 -5.61 -1.23 -1.04
C CYS A 33 -5.76 -1.11 -2.56
N GLY A 34 -6.08 -2.18 -3.29
CA GLY A 34 -6.14 -2.16 -4.76
C GLY A 34 -4.92 -1.47 -5.35
N THR A 35 -5.15 -0.44 -6.18
CA THR A 35 -4.12 0.47 -6.72
C THR A 35 -4.20 1.87 -6.10
N ALA A 36 -4.50 1.96 -4.80
CA ALA A 36 -4.64 3.20 -4.04
C ALA A 36 -3.47 4.18 -4.24
N HIS A 37 -3.79 5.45 -4.50
CA HIS A 37 -2.77 6.50 -4.67
C HIS A 37 -2.07 6.84 -3.34
N GLU A 38 -2.74 6.60 -2.23
CA GLU A 38 -2.28 6.75 -0.85
C GLU A 38 -0.97 5.99 -0.62
N LEU A 39 -0.85 4.77 -1.16
CA LEU A 39 0.34 3.93 -1.03
C LEU A 39 1.59 4.69 -1.48
N LYS A 40 1.52 5.30 -2.67
CA LYS A 40 2.63 6.10 -3.22
C LYS A 40 2.77 7.45 -2.51
N TRP A 41 1.66 8.06 -2.08
CA TRP A 41 1.68 9.34 -1.39
C TRP A 41 2.43 9.26 -0.05
N PHE A 42 2.13 8.27 0.78
CA PHE A 42 2.85 8.06 2.05
C PHE A 42 4.32 7.69 1.81
N TYR A 43 4.59 6.83 0.83
CA TYR A 43 5.96 6.45 0.47
C TYR A 43 6.81 7.64 0.01
N ALA A 44 6.25 8.53 -0.83
CA ALA A 44 6.92 9.73 -1.30
C ALA A 44 7.24 10.73 -0.19
N LYS A 45 6.53 10.65 0.95
CA LYS A 45 6.77 11.47 2.13
C LYS A 45 7.72 10.84 3.15
N GLY A 46 8.35 9.72 2.81
CA GLY A 46 9.34 9.06 3.67
C GLY A 46 8.77 7.93 4.52
N HIS A 47 7.45 7.76 4.58
CA HIS A 47 6.82 6.76 5.45
C HIS A 47 6.86 5.34 4.88
N ARG A 48 6.60 4.37 5.75
CA ARG A 48 6.38 2.97 5.40
C ARG A 48 4.88 2.68 5.26
N VAL A 49 4.53 1.85 4.30
CA VAL A 49 3.16 1.50 3.98
C VAL A 49 3.03 -0.01 3.82
N VAL A 50 2.07 -0.57 4.54
CA VAL A 50 1.63 -1.95 4.42
C VAL A 50 0.23 -1.94 3.81
N GLY A 51 0.10 -2.48 2.61
CA GLY A 51 -1.17 -2.73 1.94
C GLY A 51 -1.59 -4.19 2.06
N VAL A 52 -2.90 -4.44 2.07
CA VAL A 52 -3.46 -5.79 1.87
C VAL A 52 -4.38 -5.74 0.68
N GLU A 53 -4.18 -6.63 -0.28
CA GLU A 53 -5.00 -6.75 -1.47
C GLU A 53 -5.21 -8.22 -1.78
N PHE A 54 -6.45 -8.63 -2.06
CA PHE A 54 -6.75 -10.04 -2.32
C PHE A 54 -6.33 -10.47 -3.73
N VAL A 55 -6.43 -9.56 -4.70
CA VAL A 55 -6.21 -9.86 -6.11
C VAL A 55 -4.74 -9.61 -6.50
N GLU A 56 -3.96 -10.68 -6.67
CA GLU A 56 -2.52 -10.63 -6.98
C GLU A 56 -2.19 -9.70 -8.16
N SER A 57 -2.93 -9.81 -9.26
CA SER A 57 -2.69 -9.01 -10.46
C SER A 57 -2.91 -7.51 -10.22
N VAL A 58 -3.82 -7.14 -9.30
CA VAL A 58 -4.07 -5.75 -8.90
C VAL A 58 -2.92 -5.24 -8.03
N ALA A 59 -2.46 -6.05 -7.08
CA ALA A 59 -1.31 -5.72 -6.25
C ALA A 59 -0.04 -5.49 -7.10
N LEU A 60 0.24 -6.36 -8.08
CA LEU A 60 1.38 -6.20 -8.99
C LEU A 60 1.18 -4.99 -9.92
N LYS A 61 -0.05 -4.76 -10.41
CA LYS A 61 -0.38 -3.61 -11.26
C LYS A 61 -0.06 -2.28 -10.58
N PHE A 62 -0.23 -2.17 -9.26
CA PHE A 62 0.14 -0.96 -8.52
C PHE A 62 1.61 -0.57 -8.75
N PHE A 63 2.55 -1.51 -8.65
CA PHE A 63 3.98 -1.23 -8.84
C PHE A 63 4.28 -0.81 -10.27
N ASN A 64 3.74 -1.55 -11.25
CA ASN A 64 3.93 -1.29 -12.67
C ASN A 64 3.41 0.10 -13.08
N ASP A 65 2.17 0.42 -12.70
CA ASP A 65 1.53 1.71 -13.03
C ASP A 65 2.27 2.91 -12.40
N ASN A 66 2.97 2.69 -11.28
CA ASN A 66 3.68 3.74 -10.55
C ASN A 66 5.17 3.83 -10.87
N GLY A 67 5.69 2.94 -11.73
CA GLY A 67 7.11 2.87 -12.09
C GLY A 67 8.00 2.50 -10.91
N LEU A 68 7.51 1.69 -9.97
CA LEU A 68 8.24 1.28 -8.78
C LEU A 68 8.93 -0.07 -9.02
N PRO A 69 10.22 -0.22 -8.65
CA PRO A 69 10.83 -1.55 -8.63
C PRO A 69 10.11 -2.44 -7.63
N VAL A 70 9.91 -3.72 -8.02
CA VAL A 70 9.17 -4.70 -7.22
C VAL A 70 10.01 -5.95 -7.00
N GLU A 71 10.04 -6.40 -5.76
CA GLU A 71 10.54 -7.69 -5.33
C GLU A 71 9.37 -8.54 -4.84
N GLU A 72 9.43 -9.84 -5.11
CA GLU A 72 8.49 -10.82 -4.59
C GLU A 72 9.10 -11.57 -3.39
N SER A 73 8.30 -11.80 -2.36
CA SER A 73 8.65 -12.68 -1.25
C SER A 73 7.41 -13.38 -0.68
N VAL A 74 7.58 -14.24 0.32
CA VAL A 74 6.49 -14.96 0.98
C VAL A 74 6.44 -14.58 2.46
N CYS A 75 5.24 -14.28 2.97
CA CYS A 75 5.00 -14.18 4.40
C CYS A 75 4.83 -15.59 4.98
N PRO A 76 5.72 -16.07 5.87
CA PRO A 76 5.59 -17.42 6.41
C PRO A 76 4.39 -17.57 7.37
N VAL A 77 4.01 -16.48 8.05
CA VAL A 77 2.91 -16.48 9.03
C VAL A 77 1.56 -16.55 8.32
N LEU A 78 1.33 -15.67 7.36
CA LEU A 78 0.07 -15.61 6.60
C LEU A 78 0.05 -16.56 5.39
N LYS A 79 1.18 -17.21 5.08
CA LYS A 79 1.37 -18.08 3.91
C LYS A 79 0.94 -17.43 2.60
N CYS A 80 1.22 -16.14 2.48
CA CYS A 80 0.79 -15.32 1.35
C CYS A 80 1.98 -14.70 0.61
N LYS A 81 1.76 -14.31 -0.64
CA LYS A 81 2.75 -13.55 -1.41
C LYS A 81 2.85 -12.12 -0.87
N ILE A 82 4.03 -11.53 -0.97
CA ILE A 82 4.29 -10.11 -0.71
C ILE A 82 4.97 -9.52 -1.94
N PHE A 83 4.38 -8.46 -2.49
CA PHE A 83 5.08 -7.56 -3.42
C PHE A 83 5.61 -6.35 -2.65
N GLN A 84 6.87 -6.00 -2.84
CA GLN A 84 7.49 -4.92 -2.07
C GLN A 84 8.54 -4.12 -2.84
N THR A 85 8.78 -2.88 -2.45
CA THR A 85 9.94 -2.12 -2.92
C THR A 85 11.23 -2.71 -2.35
N PRO A 86 12.40 -2.55 -3.01
CA PRO A 86 13.68 -3.04 -2.49
C PRO A 86 14.04 -2.48 -1.10
N ASP A 87 13.65 -1.22 -0.82
CA ASP A 87 13.81 -0.59 0.50
C ASP A 87 12.78 -1.06 1.54
N LYS A 88 11.85 -1.93 1.15
CA LYS A 88 10.78 -2.54 1.95
C LYS A 88 9.84 -1.52 2.60
N ARG A 89 9.82 -0.27 2.11
CA ARG A 89 8.90 0.76 2.63
C ARG A 89 7.51 0.66 2.04
N ILE A 90 7.30 0.08 0.85
CA ILE A 90 5.98 -0.38 0.43
C ILE A 90 5.97 -1.89 0.46
N ARG A 91 5.01 -2.50 1.14
CA ARG A 91 4.78 -3.95 1.15
C ARG A 91 3.29 -4.22 0.98
N ILE A 92 2.92 -4.92 -0.07
CA ILE A 92 1.54 -5.33 -0.34
C ILE A 92 1.44 -6.84 -0.13
N PHE A 93 0.63 -7.24 0.85
CA PHE A 93 0.35 -8.63 1.17
C PHE A 93 -0.83 -9.09 0.32
N VAL A 94 -0.64 -10.19 -0.41
CA VAL A 94 -1.63 -10.76 -1.31
C VAL A 94 -2.47 -11.80 -0.55
N CYS A 95 -3.46 -11.33 0.20
CA CYS A 95 -4.29 -12.16 1.07
C CYS A 95 -5.63 -11.48 1.39
N SER A 96 -6.50 -12.19 2.10
CA SER A 96 -7.73 -11.60 2.62
C SER A 96 -7.40 -10.70 3.82
N VAL A 97 -8.09 -9.57 3.96
CA VAL A 97 -8.02 -8.76 5.19
C VAL A 97 -8.47 -9.56 6.41
N LEU A 98 -9.31 -10.59 6.22
CA LEU A 98 -9.78 -11.48 7.28
C LEU A 98 -8.70 -12.46 7.77
N ASP A 99 -7.59 -12.59 7.06
CA ASP A 99 -6.47 -13.46 7.45
C ASP A 99 -5.65 -12.85 8.61
N PHE A 100 -5.92 -11.60 8.98
CA PHE A 100 -5.29 -10.88 10.10
C PHE A 100 -5.98 -11.12 11.44
N ASN A 101 -6.75 -12.19 11.58
CA ASN A 101 -7.32 -12.59 12.86
C ASN A 101 -6.23 -13.21 13.74
N GLY A 102 -5.94 -12.55 14.87
CA GLY A 102 -5.06 -13.06 15.93
C GLY A 102 -5.69 -14.17 16.75
#